data_AF-A0A3G6ING5-F1
#
_entry.id   AF-A0A3G6ING5-F1
#
_cell.length_a   1.000
_cell.length_b   1.000
_cell.length_c   1.000
_cell.angle_alpha   90.00
_cell.angle_beta   90.00
_cell.angle_gamma   90.00
#
_symmetry.space_group_name_H-M   'P 1'
#
loop_
_entity.id
_entity.type
_entity.pdbx_description
1 polymer ?
#
loop_
_entity_poly.entity_id
_entity_poly.type
_entity_poly.pdbx_seq_one_letter_code
_entity_poly.pdbx_strand_id
1 'polypeptide(L)' 'VDKDGNGTIDFQEFLDLMSRHMRQADTEEEIREAFKVFDKDGNGYISAAELRHVMTSLGEKLT' A
#
# COMPACT_ATOMS: atom_id res chain seq x y z
N VAL A 1 2.04 -8.15 0.27
CA VAL A 1 3.10 -9.12 -0.08
C VAL A 1 2.79 -9.48 -1.52
N ASP A 2 3.72 -9.30 -2.45
CA ASP A 2 3.53 -9.67 -3.86
C ASP A 2 3.52 -11.21 -3.95
N LYS A 3 2.32 -11.78 -4.05
CA LYS A 3 2.05 -13.23 -4.01
C LYS A 3 2.02 -13.81 -5.41
N ASP A 4 1.59 -13.04 -6.39
CA ASP A 4 1.51 -13.49 -7.77
C ASP A 4 2.83 -13.31 -8.55
N GLY A 5 3.77 -12.54 -7.99
CA GLY A 5 5.09 -12.31 -8.56
C GLY A 5 5.07 -11.38 -9.77
N ASN A 6 4.02 -10.57 -9.92
CA ASN A 6 3.87 -9.66 -11.05
C ASN A 6 4.72 -8.38 -10.92
N GLY A 7 5.36 -8.15 -9.75
CA GLY A 7 6.21 -6.99 -9.48
C GLY A 7 5.47 -5.73 -9.02
N THR A 8 4.16 -5.85 -8.84
CA THR A 8 3.23 -4.84 -8.31
C THR A 8 2.43 -5.43 -7.16
N ILE A 9 1.73 -4.60 -6.40
CA ILE A 9 0.85 -5.01 -5.31
C ILE A 9 -0.55 -4.57 -5.67
N ASP A 10 -1.44 -5.54 -5.86
CA ASP A 10 -2.85 -5.24 -6.05
C ASP A 10 -3.57 -4.93 -4.73
N PHE A 11 -4.80 -4.42 -4.82
CA PHE A 11 -5.58 -4.04 -3.64
C PHE A 11 -5.75 -5.17 -2.60
N GLN A 12 -5.88 -6.41 -3.06
CA GLN A 12 -6.04 -7.60 -2.22
C GLN A 12 -4.74 -7.99 -1.52
N GLU A 13 -3.62 -7.88 -2.23
CA GLU A 13 -2.28 -8.09 -1.67
C GLU A 13 -1.86 -6.97 -0.70
N PHE A 14 -2.35 -5.75 -0.95
CA PHE A 14 -2.22 -4.62 -0.05
C PHE A 14 -3.05 -4.81 1.21
N LEU A 15 -4.28 -5.32 1.09
CA LEU A 15 -5.11 -5.72 2.23
C LEU A 15 -4.42 -6.78 3.09
N ASP A 16 -3.81 -7.81 2.49
CA ASP A 16 -3.05 -8.82 3.25
C ASP A 16 -1.82 -8.22 3.94
N LEU A 17 -1.14 -7.26 3.29
CA LEU A 17 0.01 -6.56 3.85
C LEU A 17 -0.39 -5.65 5.03
N MET A 18 -1.48 -4.89 4.87
CA MET A 18 -2.05 -4.05 5.92
C MET A 18 -2.61 -4.90 7.05
N SER A 19 -3.31 -6.00 6.78
CA SER A 19 -3.85 -6.89 7.82
C SER A 19 -2.77 -7.49 8.74
N ARG A 20 -1.52 -7.57 8.28
CA ARG A 20 -0.36 -8.01 9.08
C ARG A 20 0.27 -6.91 9.94
N HIS A 21 -0.05 -5.64 9.72
CA HIS A 21 0.53 -4.49 10.45
C HIS A 21 -0.52 -3.61 11.14
N MET A 22 -1.71 -3.52 10.59
CA MET A 22 -2.88 -2.77 11.06
C MET A 22 -3.86 -3.70 11.78
N ARG A 23 -4.31 -3.30 12.97
CA ARG A 23 -5.13 -4.13 13.87
C ARG A 23 -6.61 -4.05 13.47
N GLN A 24 -7.11 -4.87 12.54
CA GLN A 24 -8.54 -5.19 12.24
C GLN A 24 -9.59 -4.04 12.16
N ALA A 25 -9.25 -2.78 12.45
CA ALA A 25 -10.17 -1.68 12.69
C ALA A 25 -10.12 -0.61 11.59
N ASP A 26 -9.12 -0.68 10.70
CA ASP A 26 -9.06 0.19 9.53
C ASP A 26 -10.18 -0.18 8.58
N THR A 27 -11.03 0.80 8.29
CA THR A 27 -12.20 0.60 7.43
C THR A 27 -11.73 0.43 5.98
N GLU A 28 -12.51 -0.26 5.13
CA GLU A 28 -12.20 -0.38 3.70
C GLU A 28 -11.90 0.99 3.06
N GLU A 29 -12.58 2.05 3.51
CA GLU A 29 -12.32 3.43 3.12
C GLU A 29 -10.92 3.93 3.47
N GLU A 30 -10.42 3.68 4.68
CA GLU A 30 -9.07 4.09 5.09
C GLU A 30 -8.01 3.34 4.29
N ILE A 31 -8.24 2.05 4.03
CA ILE A 31 -7.33 1.23 3.23
C ILE A 31 -7.34 1.69 1.77
N ARG A 32 -8.51 2.07 1.24
CA ARG A 32 -8.65 2.61 -0.12
C ARG A 32 -8.01 4.00 -0.26
N GLU A 33 -8.15 4.86 0.75
CA GLU A 33 -7.47 6.16 0.82
C GLU A 33 -5.95 5.96 0.89
N ALA A 34 -5.48 5.06 1.76
CA ALA A 34 -4.06 4.69 1.82
C ALA A 34 -3.58 4.18 0.46
N PHE A 35 -4.31 3.26 -0.17
CA PHE A 35 -3.96 2.71 -1.47
C PHE A 35 -3.79 3.80 -2.53
N LYS A 36 -4.68 4.79 -2.58
CA LYS A 36 -4.55 5.97 -3.47
C LYS A 36 -3.35 6.87 -3.15
N VAL A 37 -2.88 6.89 -1.89
CA VAL A 37 -1.67 7.64 -1.53
C VAL A 37 -0.42 6.91 -2.03
N PHE A 38 -0.46 5.58 -2.07
CA PHE A 38 0.62 4.73 -2.58
C PHE A 38 0.64 4.64 -4.12
N ASP A 39 -0.51 4.47 -4.76
CA ASP A 39 -0.72 4.42 -6.22
C ASP A 39 -0.68 5.85 -6.80
N LYS A 40 0.51 6.27 -7.24
CA LYS A 40 0.77 7.64 -7.70
C LYS A 40 0.26 7.87 -9.11
N ASP A 41 0.31 6.85 -9.95
CA ASP A 41 -0.15 6.91 -11.32
C ASP A 41 -1.64 6.58 -11.47
N GLY A 42 -2.30 6.10 -10.40
CA GLY A 42 -3.74 5.88 -10.34
C GLY A 42 -4.17 4.68 -11.19
N ASN A 43 -3.26 3.73 -11.41
CA ASN A 43 -3.50 2.58 -12.29
C ASN A 43 -4.25 1.44 -11.57
N GLY A 44 -4.44 1.54 -10.24
CA GLY A 44 -5.09 0.54 -9.40
C GLY A 44 -4.14 -0.51 -8.81
N TYR A 45 -2.82 -0.35 -8.98
CA TYR A 45 -1.76 -1.26 -8.55
C TYR A 45 -0.59 -0.43 -8.00
N ILE A 46 -0.01 -0.85 -6.89
CA ILE A 46 1.16 -0.17 -6.33
C ILE A 46 2.41 -0.90 -6.79
N SER A 47 3.18 -0.30 -7.67
CA SER A 47 4.46 -0.89 -8.06
C SER A 47 5.47 -0.88 -6.91
N ALA A 48 6.44 -1.80 -6.93
CA ALA A 48 7.52 -1.80 -5.93
C ALA A 48 8.28 -0.45 -5.86
N ALA A 49 8.36 0.27 -6.99
CA ALA A 49 8.97 1.59 -7.07
C ALA A 49 8.15 2.65 -6.30
N GLU A 50 6.82 2.65 -6.47
CA GLU A 50 5.92 3.58 -5.79
C GLU A 50 5.81 3.29 -4.30
N LEU A 51 5.72 2.02 -3.92
CA LEU A 51 5.70 1.62 -2.53
C LEU A 51 6.97 2.07 -1.82
N ARG A 52 8.14 1.90 -2.46
CA ARG A 52 9.43 2.38 -1.95
C ARG A 52 9.48 3.90 -1.87
N HIS A 53 8.96 4.60 -2.88
CA HIS A 53 8.92 6.06 -2.90
C HIS A 53 8.09 6.61 -1.73
N VAL A 54 6.89 6.06 -1.52
CA VAL A 54 6.00 6.49 -0.45
C VAL A 54 6.49 6.04 0.91
N MET A 55 7.04 4.82 1.08
CA MET A 55 7.66 4.40 2.34
C MET A 55 8.85 5.29 2.74
N THR A 56 9.65 5.75 1.77
CA THR A 56 10.73 6.71 2.05
C THR A 56 10.17 8.06 2.49
N SER A 57 9.10 8.53 1.84
CA SER A 57 8.44 9.81 2.18
C SER A 57 7.66 9.77 3.49
N LEU A 58 7.07 8.61 3.85
CA LEU A 58 6.35 8.40 5.10
C LEU A 58 7.30 8.21 6.28
N GLY A 59 8.46 7.57 6.04
CA GLY A 59 9.50 7.35 7.04
C GLY A 59 10.19 8.64 7.53
N GLU A 60 10.26 9.69 6.71
CA GLU A 60 10.78 11.00 7.14
C GLU A 60 9.81 11.83 7.99
N LYS A 61 8.53 11.43 8.10
CA LYS A 61 7.49 12.19 8.81
C LYS A 61 7.02 11.58 10.13
N LEU A 62 7.81 10.67 10.70
CA LEU A 62 7.71 10.20 12.09
C LEU A 62 8.82 10.86 12.91
N THR A 63 8.71 12.17 13.14
CA THR A 63 9.50 12.89 14.15
C THR A 63 8.57 13.64 15.08
#